data_AF-N9CYD2-F1
#
_entry.id   AF-N9CYD2-F1
#
_cell.length_a   1.000
_cell.length_b   1.000
_cell.length_c   1.000
_cell.angle_alpha   90.00
_cell.angle_beta   90.00
_cell.angle_gamma   90.00
#
_symmetry.space_group_name_H-M   'P 1'
#
loop_
_entity.id
_entity.type
_entity.pdbx_description
1 polymer ?
#
loop_
_entity_poly.entity_id
_entity_poly.type
_entity_poly.pdbx_seq_one_letter_code
_entity_poly.pdbx_strand_id
1 'polypeptide(L)'
;MAIGLFCLILGFIVGYLWRDSKEPKEKVIKQQKRNVYLSYNERQREKMRYASDADRIRQLNLLSHNESKFMRLLQHQFEEYKLVVKDRRFYIADQDNYPIAIFEYRDGTKELRAEDKEDGLPVFLYKAMISSEAIAKDKLSLTRCRIT
;
A
#
# COMPACT_ATOMS: atom_id res chain seq x y z
N MET A 1 8.01 -57.90 37.75
CA MET A 1 8.92 -56.76 37.50
C MET A 1 9.08 -56.42 36.01
N ALA A 2 9.13 -57.40 35.10
CA ALA A 2 9.27 -57.16 33.66
C ALA A 2 8.06 -56.49 32.96
N ILE A 3 6.83 -56.79 33.42
CA ILE A 3 5.59 -56.27 32.79
C ILE A 3 5.46 -54.75 32.98
N GLY A 4 5.80 -54.22 34.16
CA GLY A 4 5.74 -52.79 34.43
C GLY A 4 6.74 -51.98 33.60
N LEU A 5 7.93 -52.54 33.35
CA LEU A 5 8.94 -51.95 32.47
C LEU A 5 8.47 -51.89 31.02
N PHE A 6 7.78 -52.94 30.55
CA PHE A 6 7.24 -52.98 29.20
C PHE A 6 6.12 -51.94 28.98
N CYS A 7 5.24 -51.77 29.97
CA CYS A 7 4.19 -50.74 29.92
C CYS A 7 4.75 -49.31 29.89
N LEU A 8 5.84 -49.04 30.63
CA LEU A 8 6.50 -47.73 30.61
C LEU A 8 7.14 -47.42 29.26
N ILE A 9 7.80 -48.40 28.65
CA ILE A 9 8.44 -48.24 27.33
C ILE A 9 7.38 -48.01 26.25
N LEU A 10 6.28 -48.77 26.26
CA LEU A 10 5.17 -48.56 25.32
C LEU A 10 4.49 -47.21 25.51
N GLY A 11 4.25 -46.78 26.75
CA GLY A 11 3.70 -45.46 27.03
C GLY A 11 4.59 -44.33 26.53
N PHE A 12 5.91 -44.48 26.66
CA PHE A 12 6.88 -43.51 26.16
C PHE A 12 6.89 -43.44 24.62
N ILE A 13 6.86 -44.58 23.93
CA ILE A 13 6.84 -44.64 22.46
C ILE A 13 5.56 -44.02 21.91
N VAL A 14 4.39 -44.35 22.47
CA VAL A 14 3.10 -43.80 22.04
C VAL A 14 3.04 -42.30 22.34
N GLY A 15 3.51 -41.86 23.51
CA GLY A 15 3.56 -40.45 23.86
C GLY A 15 4.50 -39.63 22.96
N TYR A 16 5.62 -40.22 22.52
CA TYR A 16 6.57 -39.57 21.61
C TYR A 16 5.99 -39.43 20.20
N LEU A 17 5.37 -40.47 19.66
CA LEU A 17 4.70 -40.43 18.35
C LEU A 17 3.52 -39.44 18.29
N TRP A 18 2.78 -39.30 19.40
CA TRP A 18 1.70 -38.31 19.50
C TRP A 18 2.19 -36.86 19.65
N ARG A 19 3.44 -36.64 20.06
CA ARG A 19 4.04 -35.32 20.15
C ARG A 19 4.42 -34.77 18.79
N ASP A 20 4.93 -35.61 17.90
CA ASP A 20 5.33 -35.22 16.54
C ASP A 20 4.15 -35.09 15.57
N SER A 21 3.00 -35.72 15.88
CA SER A 21 1.75 -35.53 15.11
C SER A 21 1.05 -34.20 15.37
N LYS A 22 1.51 -33.41 16.34
CA LYS A 22 1.01 -32.04 16.53
C LYS A 22 1.78 -31.12 15.61
N GLU A 23 1.28 -30.96 14.39
CA GLU A 23 1.69 -29.85 13.53
C GLU A 23 1.65 -28.56 14.35
N PRO A 24 2.67 -27.69 14.24
CA PRO A 24 2.65 -26.40 14.89
C PRO A 24 1.38 -25.71 14.39
N LYS A 25 0.44 -25.43 15.31
CA LYS A 25 -0.74 -24.63 14.98
C LYS A 25 -0.21 -23.32 14.43
N GLU A 26 -0.23 -23.19 13.10
CA GLU A 26 -0.02 -21.91 12.45
C GLU A 26 -0.96 -20.97 13.16
N LYS A 27 -0.38 -19.91 13.74
CA LYS A 27 -1.16 -18.80 14.27
C LYS A 27 -1.81 -18.18 13.05
N VAL A 28 -2.95 -18.71 12.64
CA VAL A 28 -3.83 -18.10 11.65
C VAL A 28 -4.13 -16.74 12.26
N ILE A 29 -3.45 -15.71 11.75
CA ILE A 29 -3.78 -14.32 12.01
C ILE A 29 -5.18 -14.20 11.45
N LYS A 30 -6.19 -14.42 12.30
CA LYS A 30 -7.57 -14.14 11.97
C LYS A 30 -7.64 -12.65 11.73
N GLN A 31 -7.43 -12.24 10.48
CA GLN A 31 -7.87 -10.95 10.00
C GLN A 31 -9.38 -10.96 10.18
N GLN A 32 -9.84 -10.48 11.34
CA GLN A 32 -11.23 -10.20 11.56
C GLN A 32 -11.61 -9.14 10.54
N LYS A 33 -12.12 -9.58 9.39
CA LYS A 33 -12.87 -8.74 8.47
C LYS A 33 -14.18 -8.42 9.18
N ARG A 34 -14.12 -7.53 10.18
CA ARG A 34 -15.32 -6.83 10.61
C ARG A 34 -15.80 -6.09 9.38
N ASN A 35 -17.05 -6.32 9.00
CA ASN A 35 -17.75 -5.52 8.01
C ASN A 35 -17.98 -4.13 8.62
N VAL A 36 -16.90 -3.37 8.81
CA VAL A 36 -16.96 -1.99 9.23
C VAL A 36 -17.37 -1.22 7.97
N TYR A 37 -18.57 -0.66 7.99
CA TYR A 37 -18.97 0.34 7.03
C TYR A 37 -18.09 1.56 7.28
N LEU A 38 -16.92 1.58 6.64
CA LEU A 38 -15.98 2.69 6.70
C LEU A 38 -16.66 3.93 6.14
N SER A 39 -16.58 5.03 6.89
CA SER A 39 -16.98 6.33 6.39
C SER A 39 -16.20 6.68 5.13
N TYR A 40 -16.73 7.56 4.29
CA TYR A 40 -16.07 7.98 3.06
C TYR A 40 -14.61 8.42 3.29
N ASN A 41 -14.37 9.24 4.32
CA ASN A 41 -13.02 9.70 4.67
C ASN A 41 -12.10 8.55 5.10
N GLU A 42 -12.65 7.56 5.81
CA GLU A 42 -11.89 6.40 6.26
C GLU A 42 -11.52 5.50 5.08
N ARG A 43 -12.43 5.34 4.10
CA ARG A 43 -12.13 4.64 2.83
C ARG A 43 -10.99 5.31 2.08
N GLN A 44 -11.00 6.64 1.99
CA GLN A 44 -9.92 7.40 1.33
C GLN A 44 -8.57 7.25 2.05
N ARG A 45 -8.56 7.24 3.39
CA ARG A 45 -7.35 6.98 4.18
C ARG A 45 -6.84 5.55 3.99
N GLU A 46 -7.73 4.56 3.98
CA GLU A 46 -7.37 3.15 3.82
C GLU A 46 -6.80 2.88 2.41
N LYS A 47 -7.25 3.61 1.38
CA LYS A 47 -6.65 3.55 0.04
C LYS A 47 -5.15 3.79 0.08
N MET A 48 -4.65 4.72 0.88
CA MET A 48 -3.20 5.01 0.98
C MET A 48 -2.44 4.14 1.99
N ARG A 49 -3.15 3.45 2.88
CA ARG A 49 -2.54 2.70 3.98
C ARG A 49 -1.84 1.43 3.48
N TYR A 50 -0.64 1.17 4.00
CA TYR A 50 0.06 -0.09 3.82
C TYR A 50 -0.33 -1.08 4.92
N ALA A 51 -0.39 -2.38 4.60
CA ALA A 51 -0.63 -3.40 5.61
C ALA A 51 0.60 -3.61 6.51
N SER A 52 1.81 -3.46 5.95
CA SER A 52 3.09 -3.51 6.68
C SER A 52 4.12 -2.57 6.06
N ASP A 53 5.17 -2.22 6.81
CA ASP A 53 6.32 -1.46 6.28
C ASP A 53 7.06 -2.26 5.19
N ALA A 54 7.07 -3.58 5.30
CA ALA A 54 7.59 -4.46 4.25
C ALA A 54 6.82 -4.28 2.92
N ASP A 55 5.50 -4.11 2.98
CA ASP A 55 4.69 -3.85 1.78
C ASP A 55 4.99 -2.49 1.17
N ARG A 56 5.26 -1.48 2.00
CA ARG A 56 5.70 -0.17 1.53
C ARG A 56 7.02 -0.30 0.75
N ILE A 57 8.02 -0.96 1.33
CA ILE A 57 9.33 -1.17 0.69
C ILE A 57 9.18 -1.96 -0.61
N ARG A 58 8.37 -3.02 -0.61
CA ARG A 58 8.09 -3.82 -1.81
C ARG A 58 7.50 -2.96 -2.93
N GLN A 59 6.55 -2.09 -2.62
CA GLN A 59 5.92 -1.23 -3.63
C GLN A 59 6.88 -0.19 -4.19
N LEU A 60 7.77 0.37 -3.36
CA LEU A 60 8.83 1.26 -3.83
C LEU A 60 9.83 0.54 -4.75
N ASN A 61 10.16 -0.72 -4.45
CA ASN A 61 11.07 -1.53 -5.27
C ASN A 61 10.46 -1.99 -6.60
N LEU A 62 9.12 -2.03 -6.69
CA LEU A 62 8.42 -2.40 -7.93
C LEU A 62 8.37 -1.27 -8.96
N LEU A 63 8.82 -0.07 -8.60
CA LEU A 63 8.83 1.09 -9.49
C LEU A 63 9.89 0.92 -10.58
N SER A 64 9.53 1.28 -11.81
CA SER A 64 10.45 1.41 -12.92
C SER A 64 11.43 2.57 -12.68
N HIS A 65 12.49 2.64 -13.48
CA HIS A 65 13.45 3.74 -13.42
C HIS A 65 12.78 5.10 -13.64
N ASN A 66 11.86 5.18 -14.61
CA ASN A 66 11.14 6.40 -14.94
C ASN A 66 10.12 6.78 -13.86
N GLU A 67 9.40 5.79 -13.32
CA GLU A 67 8.48 5.98 -12.19
C GLU A 67 9.22 6.49 -10.94
N SER A 68 10.43 5.99 -10.69
CA SER A 68 11.29 6.46 -9.60
C SER A 68 11.76 7.91 -9.82
N LYS A 69 12.07 8.28 -11.06
CA LYS A 69 12.43 9.67 -11.41
C LYS A 69 11.23 10.61 -11.25
N PHE A 70 10.05 10.16 -11.67
CA PHE A 70 8.78 10.88 -11.49
C PHE A 70 8.46 11.09 -10.01
N MET A 71 8.58 10.05 -9.19
CA MET A 71 8.42 10.12 -7.74
C MET A 71 9.29 11.23 -7.13
N ARG A 72 10.57 11.30 -7.51
CA ARG A 72 11.49 12.33 -7.00
C ARG A 72 11.07 13.75 -7.42
N LEU A 73 10.56 13.92 -8.64
CA LEU A 73 10.06 15.20 -9.11
C LEU A 73 8.81 15.63 -8.33
N LEU A 74 7.89 14.69 -8.04
CA LEU A 74 6.75 14.96 -7.18
C LEU A 74 7.18 15.36 -5.76
N GLN A 75 8.16 14.66 -5.17
CA GLN A 75 8.68 15.01 -3.84
C GLN A 75 9.24 16.43 -3.80
N HIS A 76 9.98 16.83 -4.83
CA HIS A 76 10.53 18.18 -4.93
C HIS A 76 9.45 19.25 -5.17
N GLN A 77 8.40 18.95 -5.93
CA GLN A 77 7.35 19.94 -6.18
C GLN A 77 6.40 20.09 -4.97
N PHE A 78 6.19 19.01 -4.23
CA PHE A 78 5.23 18.91 -3.13
C PHE A 78 5.94 18.72 -1.78
N GLU A 79 6.95 19.56 -1.47
CA GLU A 79 7.74 19.45 -0.23
C GLU A 79 6.91 19.50 1.06
N GLU A 80 5.84 20.30 1.05
CA GLU A 80 4.94 20.49 2.20
C GLU A 80 3.94 19.33 2.40
N TYR A 81 3.84 18.44 1.41
CA TYR A 81 2.86 17.35 1.40
C TYR A 81 3.54 15.99 1.48
N LYS A 82 2.77 14.99 1.94
CA LYS A 82 3.26 13.62 2.03
C LYS A 82 3.01 12.88 0.73
N LEU A 83 4.07 12.34 0.11
CA LEU A 83 3.95 11.45 -1.04
C LEU A 83 3.83 9.99 -0.58
N VAL A 84 2.79 9.30 -1.05
CA VAL A 84 2.55 7.87 -0.79
C VAL A 84 2.45 7.13 -2.12
N VAL A 85 3.19 6.03 -2.27
CA VAL A 85 3.18 5.23 -3.49
C VAL A 85 2.43 3.93 -3.23
N LYS A 86 1.28 3.75 -3.90
CA LYS A 86 0.54 2.49 -3.79
C LYS A 86 0.02 2.02 -5.13
N ASP A 87 0.24 0.73 -5.44
CA ASP A 87 -0.22 0.10 -6.68
C ASP A 87 0.20 0.87 -7.95
N ARG A 88 1.46 1.35 -7.98
CA ARG A 88 2.04 2.23 -9.04
C ARG A 88 1.35 3.58 -9.22
N ARG A 89 0.51 3.99 -8.27
CA ARG A 89 -0.08 5.33 -8.19
C ARG A 89 0.62 6.14 -7.11
N PHE A 90 0.73 7.44 -7.37
CA PHE A 90 1.42 8.40 -6.52
C PHE A 90 0.39 9.31 -5.89
N TYR A 91 0.09 9.09 -4.63
CA TYR A 91 -0.87 9.88 -3.86
C TYR A 91 -0.15 11.03 -3.17
N ILE A 92 -0.64 12.25 -3.37
CA ILE A 92 -0.27 13.41 -2.58
C ILE A 92 -1.28 13.54 -1.45
N ALA A 93 -0.81 13.48 -0.21
CA ALA A 93 -1.62 13.55 0.98
C ALA A 93 -1.29 14.79 1.82
N ASP A 94 -2.30 15.29 2.52
CA ASP A 94 -2.12 16.33 3.52
C ASP A 94 -1.40 15.81 4.78
N GLN A 95 -1.09 16.71 5.70
CA GLN A 95 -0.53 16.40 7.02
C GLN A 95 -1.37 15.33 7.77
N ASP A 96 -2.70 15.36 7.60
CA ASP A 96 -3.63 14.40 8.21
C ASP A 96 -3.71 13.03 7.49
N ASN A 97 -2.82 12.76 6.54
CA ASN A 97 -2.87 11.60 5.65
C ASN A 97 -4.20 11.47 4.90
N TYR A 98 -4.81 12.59 4.52
CA TYR A 98 -5.96 12.59 3.62
C TYR A 98 -5.48 12.80 2.17
N PRO A 99 -5.88 11.95 1.20
CA PRO A 99 -5.43 12.11 -0.17
C PRO A 99 -6.02 13.37 -0.78
N ILE A 100 -5.20 14.16 -1.47
CA ILE A 100 -5.61 15.40 -2.14
C ILE A 100 -5.59 15.21 -3.65
N ALA A 101 -4.60 14.47 -4.16
CA ALA A 101 -4.44 14.24 -5.59
C ALA A 101 -3.78 12.89 -5.86
N ILE A 102 -4.09 12.32 -7.03
CA ILE A 102 -3.52 11.06 -7.51
C ILE A 102 -2.76 11.35 -8.79
N PHE A 103 -1.52 10.89 -8.86
CA PHE A 103 -0.68 10.98 -10.04
C PHE A 103 -0.39 9.57 -10.56
N GLU A 104 -0.53 9.36 -11.86
CA GLU A 104 -0.22 8.08 -12.51
C GLU A 104 0.77 8.33 -13.65
N TYR A 105 1.83 7.54 -13.69
CA TYR A 105 2.82 7.60 -14.76
C TYR A 105 2.51 6.55 -15.84
N ARG A 106 2.52 6.94 -17.11
CA ARG A 106 2.27 6.07 -18.27
C ARG A 106 3.41 6.13 -19.29
N ASP A 107 3.95 4.95 -19.63
CA ASP A 107 5.05 4.78 -20.59
C ASP A 107 4.68 4.99 -22.08
N GLY A 108 3.49 5.52 -22.37
CA GLY A 108 3.23 6.24 -23.63
C GLY A 108 2.41 5.56 -24.72
N THR A 109 1.85 4.36 -24.50
CA THR A 109 1.02 3.64 -25.48
C THR A 109 -0.49 3.92 -25.42
N LYS A 110 -0.98 4.67 -24.43
CA LYS A 110 -2.41 5.01 -24.30
C LYS A 110 -2.63 6.52 -24.39
N GLU A 111 -3.74 6.92 -25.01
CA GLU A 111 -4.18 8.31 -25.11
C GLU A 111 -4.41 8.93 -23.72
N LEU A 112 -4.10 10.22 -23.61
CA LEU A 112 -4.15 11.03 -22.40
C LEU A 112 -5.51 11.72 -22.30
N ARG A 113 -6.16 11.58 -21.14
CA ARG A 113 -7.06 12.63 -20.62
C ARG A 113 -6.27 13.41 -19.58
N ALA A 114 -6.31 14.73 -19.66
CA ALA A 114 -5.48 15.62 -18.85
C ALA A 114 -5.89 15.62 -17.36
N GLU A 115 -7.15 15.36 -17.06
CA GLU A 115 -7.68 15.30 -15.71
C GLU A 115 -8.82 14.28 -15.69
N ASP A 116 -8.76 13.31 -14.78
CA ASP A 116 -9.88 12.43 -14.47
C ASP A 116 -10.26 12.62 -12.99
N LYS A 117 -11.48 12.27 -12.59
CA LYS A 117 -11.92 12.37 -11.19
C LYS A 117 -12.24 10.98 -10.67
N GLU A 118 -11.45 10.50 -9.71
CA GLU A 118 -11.71 9.24 -9.01
C GLU A 118 -12.15 9.55 -7.58
N ASP A 119 -13.40 9.19 -7.24
CA ASP A 119 -13.99 9.45 -5.92
C ASP A 119 -13.73 10.88 -5.43
N GLY A 120 -14.08 11.88 -6.25
CA GLY A 120 -13.90 13.30 -5.91
C GLY A 120 -12.45 13.81 -5.86
N LEU A 121 -11.44 12.95 -6.03
CA LEU A 121 -10.03 13.33 -6.10
C LEU A 121 -9.62 13.58 -7.55
N PRO A 122 -8.89 14.67 -7.83
CA PRO A 122 -8.28 14.88 -9.13
C PRO A 122 -7.18 13.86 -9.38
N VAL A 123 -7.27 13.20 -10.53
CA VAL A 123 -6.31 12.23 -11.05
C VAL A 123 -5.60 12.86 -12.23
N PHE A 124 -4.29 13.06 -12.09
CA PHE A 124 -3.43 13.60 -13.12
C PHE A 124 -2.61 12.49 -13.76
N LEU A 125 -2.72 12.37 -15.09
CA LEU A 125 -2.05 11.34 -15.87
C LEU A 125 -0.83 11.94 -16.58
N TYR A 126 0.36 11.42 -16.30
CA TYR A 126 1.63 11.92 -16.84
C TYR A 126 2.26 10.95 -17.82
N LYS A 127 2.76 11.47 -18.95
CA LYS A 127 3.53 10.72 -19.96
C LYS A 127 5.00 11.12 -19.92
N ALA A 128 5.87 10.18 -20.33
CA ALA A 128 7.33 10.18 -20.48
C ALA A 128 8.12 11.51 -20.68
N MET A 129 7.50 12.61 -21.12
CA MET A 129 8.08 13.95 -21.13
C MET A 129 7.59 14.71 -19.89
N ILE A 130 8.11 14.35 -18.72
CA ILE A 130 7.76 15.01 -17.47
C ILE A 130 8.37 16.42 -17.49
N SER A 131 7.55 17.46 -17.67
CA SER A 131 8.01 18.83 -17.43
C SER A 131 7.68 19.24 -16.00
N SER A 132 8.69 19.74 -15.29
CA SER A 132 8.52 20.31 -13.94
C SER A 132 7.43 21.41 -13.94
N GLU A 133 7.35 22.16 -15.03
CA GLU A 133 6.36 23.21 -15.25
C GLU A 133 4.91 22.68 -15.26
N ALA A 134 4.65 21.50 -15.83
CA ALA A 134 3.31 20.91 -15.82
C ALA A 134 2.89 20.53 -14.39
N ILE A 135 3.78 19.91 -13.63
CA ILE A 135 3.52 19.56 -12.22
C ILE A 135 3.32 20.84 -11.38
N ALA A 136 4.07 21.91 -11.67
CA ALA A 136 3.89 23.18 -11.01
C ALA A 136 2.51 23.82 -11.29
N LYS A 137 2.03 23.73 -12.54
CA LYS A 137 0.67 24.18 -12.90
C LYS A 137 -0.41 23.38 -12.17
N ASP A 138 -0.25 22.07 -12.06
CA ASP A 138 -1.20 21.20 -11.34
C ASP A 138 -1.17 21.46 -9.83
N LYS A 139 0.01 21.73 -9.25
CA LYS A 139 0.10 22.21 -7.87
C LYS A 139 -0.70 23.50 -7.68
N LEU A 140 -0.56 24.45 -8.61
CA LEU A 140 -1.30 25.72 -8.55
C LEU A 140 -2.82 25.51 -8.68
N SER A 141 -3.28 24.59 -9.54
CA SER A 141 -4.71 24.28 -9.69
C SER A 141 -5.29 23.66 -8.41
N LEU A 142 -4.55 22.75 -7.76
CA LEU A 142 -4.91 22.16 -6.47
C LEU A 142 -5.02 23.21 -5.36
N THR A 143 -4.04 24.13 -5.27
CA THR A 143 -4.07 25.20 -4.25
C THR A 143 -5.24 26.14 -4.47
N ARG A 144 -5.55 26.51 -5.72
CA ARG A 144 -6.70 27.37 -6.04
C ARG A 144 -8.03 26.71 -5.69
N CYS A 145 -8.18 25.42 -5.95
CA CYS A 145 -9.40 24.67 -5.64
C CYS A 145 -9.65 24.51 -4.13
N ARG A 146 -8.61 24.69 -3.30
CA ARG A 146 -8.70 24.63 -1.83
C ARG A 146 -9.15 25.93 -1.17
N ILE A 147 -9.06 27.06 -1.88
CA ILE A 147 -9.33 28.42 -1.34
C ILE A 147 -10.78 28.87 -1.59
N THR A 148 -11.56 28.11 -2.37
CA THR A 148 -13.00 28.31 -2.59
C THR A 148 -13.82 27.34 -1.77
#